data_AF-A0AAU9K2X7-F1
#
_entry.id   AF-A0AAU9K2X7-F1
#
_cell.length_a   1.000
_cell.length_b   1.000
_cell.length_c   1.000
_cell.angle_alpha   90.00
_cell.angle_beta   90.00
_cell.angle_gamma   90.00
#
_symmetry.space_group_name_H-M   'P 1'
#
loop_
_entity.id
_entity.type
_entity.pdbx_description
1 polymer ?
#
loop_
_entity_poly.entity_id
_entity_poly.type
_entity_poly.pdbx_seq_one_letter_code
_entity_poly.pdbx_strand_id
1 'polypeptide(L)'
;MGKVILLLSIVLCVTAYTIALPRLEMEEPKYELIRENEALSCKEDSDCPQPKCFQRCSYFACENSICVLKPPKKEACVVGGCSGELCVSEIEDTVSNCLWKEHYRCYAEYGNCIEENGTCKWEETRELQKCIEDES
;
A
#
# COMPACT_ATOMS: atom_id res chain seq x y z
N MET A 1 38.50 -32.39 33.70
CA MET A 1 38.36 -32.75 32.26
C MET A 1 36.94 -32.53 31.71
N GLY A 2 35.85 -32.86 32.42
CA GLY A 2 34.48 -32.73 31.89
C GLY A 2 34.01 -31.31 31.49
N LYS A 3 34.43 -30.25 32.20
CA LYS A 3 34.04 -28.86 31.87
C LYS A 3 34.62 -28.36 30.53
N VAL A 4 35.79 -28.86 30.13
CA VAL A 4 36.47 -28.45 28.89
C VAL A 4 35.74 -29.04 27.67
N ILE A 5 35.25 -30.29 27.77
CA ILE A 5 34.51 -30.97 26.71
C ILE A 5 33.14 -30.32 26.49
N LEU A 6 32.49 -29.88 27.58
CA LEU A 6 31.21 -29.18 27.51
C LEU A 6 31.33 -27.82 26.82
N LEU A 7 32.38 -27.05 27.15
CA LEU A 7 32.63 -25.75 26.52
C LEU A 7 32.96 -25.89 25.03
N LEU A 8 33.77 -26.88 24.65
CA LEU A 8 34.05 -27.19 23.25
C LEU A 8 32.78 -27.55 22.46
N SER A 9 31.86 -28.32 23.06
CA SER A 9 30.60 -28.67 22.42
C SER A 9 29.68 -27.46 22.21
N ILE A 10 29.62 -26.54 23.19
CA ILE A 10 28.82 -25.32 23.07
C ILE A 10 29.39 -24.41 21.99
N VAL A 11 30.72 -24.22 21.96
CA VAL A 11 31.37 -23.38 20.93
C VAL A 11 31.12 -23.94 19.54
N LEU A 12 31.25 -25.26 19.35
CA LEU A 12 30.96 -25.91 18.07
C LEU A 12 29.49 -25.79 17.65
N CYS A 13 28.57 -25.82 18.61
CA CYS A 13 27.14 -25.69 18.32
C CYS A 13 26.78 -24.25 17.90
N VAL A 14 27.34 -23.24 18.58
CA VAL A 14 27.11 -21.83 18.26
C VAL A 14 27.74 -21.45 16.93
N THR A 15 28.96 -21.93 16.63
CA THR A 15 29.58 -21.68 15.31
C THR A 15 28.85 -22.39 14.19
N ALA A 16 28.35 -23.60 14.40
CA ALA A 16 27.50 -24.28 13.41
C ALA A 16 26.20 -23.49 13.15
N TYR A 17 25.59 -22.93 14.20
CA TYR A 17 24.36 -22.16 14.08
C TYR A 17 24.54 -20.84 13.33
N THR A 18 25.67 -20.14 13.54
CA THR A 18 25.95 -18.88 12.82
C THR A 18 26.32 -19.09 11.35
N ILE A 19 26.91 -20.23 10.98
CA ILE A 19 27.22 -20.57 9.59
C ILE A 19 25.95 -21.04 8.84
N ALA A 20 24.98 -21.62 9.56
CA ALA A 20 23.76 -22.20 8.99
C ALA A 20 22.59 -21.21 8.84
N LEU A 21 22.69 -19.96 9.28
CA LEU A 21 21.65 -18.97 9.00
C LEU A 21 21.85 -18.43 7.58
N PRO A 22 20.98 -18.80 6.61
CA PRO A 22 21.00 -18.17 5.30
C PRO A 22 20.72 -16.68 5.50
N ARG A 23 21.63 -15.85 5.00
CA ARG A 23 21.39 -14.42 4.81
C ARG A 23 20.15 -14.32 3.93
N LEU A 24 19.01 -13.93 4.50
CA LEU A 24 17.83 -13.55 3.73
C LEU A 24 18.23 -12.31 2.92
N GLU A 25 18.71 -12.54 1.70
CA GLU A 25 18.81 -11.50 0.69
C GLU A 25 17.37 -11.11 0.36
N MET A 26 16.96 -9.94 0.84
CA MET A 26 15.73 -9.32 0.38
C MET A 26 15.96 -8.98 -1.09
N GLU A 27 15.36 -9.75 -2.00
CA GLU A 27 15.28 -9.37 -3.40
C GLU A 27 14.47 -8.07 -3.49
N GLU A 28 15.09 -7.02 -4.03
CA GLU A 28 14.36 -5.79 -4.34
C GLU A 28 13.25 -6.11 -5.35
N PRO A 29 12.03 -5.56 -5.18
CA PRO A 29 10.96 -5.78 -6.15
C PRO A 29 11.39 -5.19 -7.49
N LYS A 30 11.67 -6.07 -8.44
CA LYS A 30 11.95 -5.72 -9.84
C LYS A 30 10.67 -5.16 -10.43
N TYR A 31 10.48 -3.85 -10.32
CA TYR A 31 9.49 -3.13 -11.10
C TYR A 31 9.90 -3.29 -12.57
N GLU A 32 9.18 -4.16 -13.29
CA GLU A 32 9.32 -4.25 -14.73
C GLU A 32 8.77 -2.93 -15.27
N LEU A 33 9.67 -1.97 -15.51
CA LEU A 33 9.37 -0.74 -16.23
C LEU A 33 8.52 -1.13 -17.43
N ILE A 34 7.31 -0.58 -17.49
CA ILE A 34 6.38 -0.74 -18.60
C ILE A 34 7.23 -0.53 -19.85
N ARG A 35 7.47 -1.62 -20.60
CA ARG A 35 8.32 -1.58 -21.78
C ARG A 35 7.83 -0.44 -22.65
N GLU A 36 8.81 0.33 -23.10
CA GLU A 36 8.72 1.38 -24.11
C GLU A 36 7.60 1.08 -25.11
N ASN A 37 6.86 2.13 -25.46
CA ASN A 37 5.98 2.28 -26.64
C ASN A 37 4.50 2.53 -26.36
N GLU A 38 4.21 3.40 -25.40
CA GLU A 38 3.20 4.46 -25.57
C GLU A 38 3.42 5.47 -24.44
N ALA A 39 4.49 6.26 -24.55
CA ALA A 39 4.51 7.55 -23.86
C ALA A 39 3.25 8.27 -24.34
N LEU A 40 2.23 8.35 -23.47
CA LEU A 40 1.00 9.05 -23.78
C LEU A 40 1.40 10.51 -23.97
N SER A 41 1.60 10.91 -25.22
CA SER A 41 2.01 12.27 -25.54
C SER A 41 0.83 13.18 -25.21
N CYS A 42 0.90 13.89 -24.10
CA CYS A 42 0.01 15.02 -23.86
C CYS A 42 0.32 16.05 -24.93
N LYS A 43 -0.54 16.18 -25.95
CA LYS A 43 -0.37 17.22 -26.97
C LYS A 43 -0.73 18.57 -26.33
N GLU A 44 0.33 19.35 -26.10
CA GLU A 44 0.41 20.80 -25.92
C GLU A 44 -0.54 21.47 -24.90
N ASP A 45 0.04 21.82 -23.76
CA ASP A 45 0.01 23.06 -22.93
C ASP A 45 -1.26 23.94 -22.80
N SER A 46 -2.42 23.56 -23.34
CA SER A 46 -3.68 24.30 -23.17
C SER A 46 -4.88 23.42 -22.79
N ASP A 47 -4.70 22.10 -22.74
CA ASP A 47 -5.74 21.11 -22.42
C ASP A 47 -5.52 20.37 -21.09
N CYS A 48 -5.17 21.11 -20.03
CA CYS A 48 -5.41 20.61 -18.67
C CYS A 48 -6.56 21.34 -17.94
N PRO A 49 -7.75 21.55 -18.55
CA PRO A 49 -8.94 21.64 -17.73
C PRO A 49 -9.24 20.20 -17.28
N GLN A 50 -9.24 19.97 -15.98
CA GLN A 50 -9.86 18.77 -15.41
C GLN A 50 -11.23 18.61 -16.10
N PRO A 51 -11.44 17.58 -16.95
CA PRO A 51 -11.89 16.29 -16.42
C PRO A 51 -11.53 15.03 -17.26
N LYS A 52 -10.59 15.06 -18.21
CA LYS A 52 -10.35 13.88 -19.11
C LYS A 52 -9.21 12.94 -18.72
N CYS A 53 -8.62 13.14 -17.55
CA CYS A 53 -7.72 12.18 -16.90
C CYS A 53 -8.46 11.26 -15.91
N PHE A 54 -9.74 10.97 -16.14
CA PHE A 54 -10.63 10.42 -15.11
C PHE A 54 -10.85 8.91 -15.19
N GLN A 55 -9.80 8.08 -15.36
CA GLN A 55 -10.01 6.66 -15.00
C GLN A 55 -8.79 5.88 -14.54
N ARG A 56 -7.59 6.48 -14.55
CA ARG A 56 -6.38 5.76 -14.10
C ARG A 56 -5.30 6.62 -13.45
N CYS A 57 -5.65 7.84 -13.03
CA CYS A 57 -4.70 8.79 -12.44
C CYS A 57 -4.51 8.64 -10.92
N SER A 58 -4.84 7.49 -10.33
CA SER A 58 -4.31 7.15 -9.01
C SER A 58 -2.77 6.98 -9.05
N TYR A 59 -2.22 6.58 -10.20
CA TYR A 59 -0.80 6.23 -10.36
C TYR A 59 0.05 7.21 -11.17
N PHE A 60 -0.53 8.23 -11.81
CA PHE A 60 0.21 9.12 -12.72
C PHE A 60 0.06 10.59 -12.29
N ALA A 61 1.16 11.34 -12.33
CA ALA A 61 1.23 12.78 -12.11
C ALA A 61 1.65 13.50 -13.41
N CYS A 62 1.33 14.78 -13.55
CA CYS A 62 1.78 15.60 -14.68
C CYS A 62 3.00 16.43 -14.25
N GLU A 63 4.14 16.19 -14.89
CA GLU A 63 5.38 16.97 -14.70
C GLU A 63 5.94 17.36 -16.07
N ASN A 64 6.17 18.66 -16.31
CA ASN A 64 6.68 19.19 -17.58
C ASN A 64 5.93 18.67 -18.82
N SER A 65 4.59 18.63 -18.74
CA SER A 65 3.71 18.15 -19.82
C SER A 65 3.89 16.66 -20.17
N ILE A 66 4.48 15.88 -19.29
CA ILE A 66 4.63 14.42 -19.41
C ILE A 66 3.85 13.74 -18.29
N CYS A 67 3.14 12.65 -18.62
CA CYS A 67 2.59 11.74 -17.63
C CYS A 67 3.74 10.93 -17.01
N VAL A 68 4.10 11.25 -15.78
CA VAL A 68 5.07 10.50 -14.99
C VAL A 68 4.33 9.56 -14.05
N LEU A 69 4.89 8.38 -13.77
CA LEU A 69 4.41 7.57 -12.66
C LEU A 69 4.55 8.41 -11.40
N LYS A 70 3.45 8.64 -10.69
CA LYS A 70 3.52 9.11 -9.30
C LYS A 70 4.37 8.04 -8.60
N PRO A 71 5.52 8.41 -7.97
CA PRO A 71 6.24 7.43 -7.17
C PRO A 71 5.22 6.81 -6.24
N PRO A 72 5.16 5.46 -6.09
CA PRO A 72 4.22 4.86 -5.18
C PRO A 72 4.46 5.57 -3.86
N LYS A 73 3.51 6.43 -3.48
CA LYS A 73 3.45 6.86 -2.11
C LYS A 73 3.24 5.50 -1.46
N LYS A 74 4.23 5.03 -0.71
CA LYS A 74 3.93 4.10 0.37
C LYS A 74 3.00 4.91 1.26
N GLU A 75 1.75 5.06 0.84
CA GLU A 75 0.69 5.38 1.75
C GLU A 75 0.77 4.20 2.69
N ALA A 76 1.14 4.50 3.94
CA ALA A 76 1.19 3.47 4.96
C ALA A 76 -0.16 2.75 5.09
N CYS A 77 -1.21 3.29 4.45
CA CYS A 77 -2.58 2.87 4.48
C CYS A 77 -3.18 2.81 3.07
N VAL A 78 -3.94 1.75 2.82
CA VAL A 78 -4.62 1.44 1.58
C VAL A 78 -6.07 1.06 1.88
N VAL A 79 -6.97 1.39 0.95
CA VAL A 79 -8.37 0.98 1.03
C VAL A 79 -8.48 -0.48 0.59
N GLY A 80 -9.18 -1.28 1.38
CA GLY A 80 -9.40 -2.70 1.14
C GLY A 80 -10.77 -3.17 1.62
N GLY A 81 -10.95 -4.48 1.70
CA GLY A 81 -12.24 -5.11 1.99
C GLY A 81 -13.11 -5.25 0.73
N CYS A 82 -13.99 -6.25 0.74
CA CYS A 82 -14.86 -6.59 -0.39
C CYS A 82 -15.79 -5.44 -0.80
N SER A 83 -16.18 -4.59 0.15
CA SER A 83 -17.07 -3.44 -0.06
C SER A 83 -16.32 -2.10 0.00
N GLY A 84 -14.98 -2.11 0.08
CA GLY A 84 -14.17 -0.91 0.28
C GLY A 84 -14.28 -0.33 1.69
N GLU A 85 -14.66 -1.15 2.68
CA GLU A 85 -14.96 -0.73 4.04
C GLU A 85 -13.72 -0.64 4.96
N LEU A 86 -12.57 -1.14 4.51
CA LEU A 86 -11.35 -1.22 5.33
C LEU A 86 -10.32 -0.17 4.90
N CYS A 87 -9.64 0.41 5.89
CA CYS A 87 -8.45 1.23 5.72
C CYS A 87 -7.32 0.55 6.51
N VAL A 88 -6.39 -0.09 5.81
CA VAL A 88 -5.40 -1.02 6.39
C VAL A 88 -4.01 -0.76 5.83
N SER A 89 -2.97 -1.23 6.49
CA SER A 89 -1.61 -1.05 5.96
C SER A 89 -1.29 -1.94 4.77
N GLU A 90 -1.88 -3.14 4.73
CA GLU A 90 -1.65 -4.15 3.69
C GLU A 90 -2.95 -4.95 3.44
N ILE A 91 -3.20 -5.29 2.18
CA ILE A 91 -4.42 -6.02 1.77
C ILE A 91 -4.24 -7.54 1.88
N GLU A 92 -3.02 -8.05 1.66
CA GLU A 92 -2.74 -9.48 1.46
C GLU A 92 -3.16 -10.37 2.65
N ASP A 93 -3.06 -9.85 3.87
CA ASP A 93 -3.44 -10.55 5.11
C ASP A 93 -4.75 -10.04 5.73
N THR A 94 -5.50 -9.20 5.01
CA THR A 94 -6.74 -8.60 5.51
C THR A 94 -7.96 -9.34 4.97
N VAL A 95 -8.77 -9.91 5.87
CA VAL A 95 -10.01 -10.61 5.53
C VAL A 95 -11.21 -9.73 5.90
N SER A 96 -12.12 -9.53 4.94
CA SER A 96 -13.44 -8.95 5.17
C SER A 96 -14.51 -10.04 5.08
N ASN A 97 -15.67 -9.81 5.70
CA ASN A 97 -16.80 -10.75 5.65
C ASN A 97 -17.61 -10.65 4.34
N CYS A 98 -17.23 -9.75 3.41
CA CYS A 98 -17.88 -9.51 2.13
C CYS A 98 -19.39 -9.27 2.21
N LEU A 99 -19.85 -8.72 3.32
CA LEU A 99 -21.21 -8.25 3.45
C LEU A 99 -21.30 -6.83 2.88
N TRP A 100 -22.27 -6.60 2.01
CA TRP A 100 -22.61 -5.26 1.55
C TRP A 100 -23.63 -4.62 2.50
N LYS A 101 -23.41 -3.33 2.81
CA LYS A 101 -24.35 -2.44 3.49
C LYS A 101 -24.31 -1.09 2.79
N GLU A 102 -25.44 -0.40 2.76
CA GLU A 102 -25.56 0.86 2.01
C GLU A 102 -24.56 1.93 2.47
N HIS A 103 -24.32 2.05 3.77
CA HIS A 103 -23.32 3.00 4.31
C HIS A 103 -21.88 2.74 3.83
N TYR A 104 -21.55 1.57 3.27
CA TYR A 104 -20.22 1.35 2.71
C TYR A 104 -19.93 2.22 1.48
N ARG A 105 -20.98 2.64 0.75
CA ARG A 105 -20.87 3.64 -0.31
C ARG A 105 -20.26 4.96 0.20
N CYS A 106 -20.53 5.34 1.45
CA CYS A 106 -20.01 6.56 2.05
C CYS A 106 -18.49 6.56 2.16
N TYR A 107 -17.86 5.42 2.46
CA TYR A 107 -16.40 5.31 2.48
C TYR A 107 -15.79 5.44 1.07
N ALA A 108 -16.48 4.93 0.04
CA ALA A 108 -16.02 5.08 -1.34
C ALA A 108 -16.18 6.51 -1.87
N GLU A 109 -17.22 7.24 -1.44
CA GLU A 109 -17.55 8.58 -1.93
C GLU A 109 -16.86 9.70 -1.14
N TYR A 110 -16.78 9.56 0.18
CA TYR A 110 -16.32 10.60 1.12
C TYR A 110 -15.14 10.16 2.00
N GLY A 111 -14.77 8.88 1.98
CA GLY A 111 -13.73 8.34 2.84
C GLY A 111 -12.33 8.74 2.39
N ASN A 112 -11.49 9.12 3.35
CA ASN A 112 -10.06 9.31 3.17
C ASN A 112 -9.31 8.39 4.12
N CYS A 113 -8.49 7.48 3.57
CA CYS A 113 -7.75 6.50 4.36
C CYS A 113 -6.39 7.09 4.71
N ILE A 114 -6.17 7.34 6.01
CA ILE A 114 -4.99 8.05 6.52
C ILE A 114 -4.23 7.21 7.54
N GLU A 115 -2.96 7.53 7.71
CA GLU A 115 -2.18 7.07 8.85
C GLU A 115 -2.30 8.10 9.97
N GLU A 116 -2.67 7.64 11.16
CA GLU A 116 -2.61 8.45 12.36
C GLU A 116 -2.02 7.62 13.51
N ASN A 117 -0.98 8.16 14.15
CA ASN A 117 -0.28 7.49 15.26
C ASN A 117 0.25 6.09 14.89
N GLY A 118 0.70 5.91 13.65
CA GLY A 118 1.22 4.63 13.15
C GLY A 118 0.14 3.58 12.85
N THR A 119 -1.14 3.95 12.85
CA THR A 119 -2.26 3.05 12.51
C THR A 119 -3.09 3.62 11.37
N CYS A 120 -3.55 2.74 10.48
CA CYS A 120 -4.45 3.10 9.40
C CYS A 120 -5.88 3.24 9.87
N LYS A 121 -6.50 4.37 9.52
CA LYS A 121 -7.88 4.66 9.86
C LYS A 121 -8.54 5.56 8.83
N TRP A 122 -9.87 5.51 8.81
CA TRP A 122 -10.66 6.49 8.08
C TRP A 122 -10.57 7.84 8.78
N GLU A 123 -10.36 8.89 8.00
CA GLU A 123 -10.47 10.27 8.47
C GLU A 123 -11.92 10.58 8.83
N GLU A 124 -12.15 11.12 10.04
CA GLU A 124 -13.48 11.48 10.53
C GLU A 124 -13.93 12.84 9.97
N THR A 125 -14.20 12.88 8.66
CA THR A 125 -14.74 14.06 8.00
C THR A 125 -16.25 14.21 8.29
N ARG A 126 -16.74 15.45 8.27
CA ARG A 126 -18.15 15.74 8.49
C ARG A 126 -19.03 15.10 7.41
N GLU A 127 -18.55 15.09 6.17
CA GLU A 127 -19.21 14.53 5.00
C GLU A 127 -19.37 13.02 5.14
N LEU A 128 -18.32 12.31 5.55
CA LEU A 128 -18.35 10.87 5.78
C LEU A 128 -19.32 10.51 6.90
N GLN A 129 -19.22 11.18 8.06
CA GLN A 129 -20.09 10.91 9.21
C GLN A 129 -21.56 11.12 8.86
N LYS A 130 -21.88 12.24 8.19
CA LYS A 130 -23.25 12.53 7.79
C LYS A 130 -23.81 11.47 6.84
N CYS A 131 -23.05 11.06 5.83
CA CYS A 131 -23.49 10.02 4.91
C CYS A 131 -23.77 8.69 5.64
N ILE A 132 -22.89 8.30 6.56
CA ILE A 132 -23.07 7.07 7.34
C ILE A 132 -24.34 7.14 8.20
N GLU A 133 -24.59 8.28 8.86
CA GLU A 133 -25.79 8.50 9.68
C GLU A 133 -27.09 8.47 8.87
N ASP A 134 -27.09 9.04 7.66
CA ASP A 134 -28.25 9.06 6.77
C ASP A 134 -28.59 7.64 6.23
N GLU A 135 -27.60 6.74 6.17
CA GLU A 135 -27.70 5.37 5.60
C GLU A 135 -27.70 4.24 6.65
N SER A 136 -27.65 4.58 7.95
CA SER A 136 -27.61 3.64 9.09
C SER A 136 -28.98 3.29 9.66
#